data_AF-A0A7M7NN11-F1
#
_entry.id   AF-A0A7M7NN11-F1
#
_cell.length_a   1.000
_cell.length_b   1.000
_cell.length_c   1.000
_cell.angle_alpha   90.00
_cell.angle_beta   90.00
_cell.angle_gamma   90.00
#
_symmetry.space_group_name_H-M   'P 1'
#
loop_
_entity.id
_entity.type
_entity.pdbx_description
1 polymer ?
#
loop_
_entity_poly.entity_id
_entity_poly.type
_entity_poly.pdbx_seq_one_letter_code
_entity_poly.pdbx_strand_id
1 'polypeptide(L)'
;MPRKHQGFVKKRKGFNGTRWDGVKRAKKDDATVPLQETASERKLRLNNAPAAQKIQPCPTHKETRHVLEGYYLISGPLLTSALKEAHVCPGGHLIPLEDTSQRHGLRSFLILQCSVCKAEHSFLTSENIFKGKRPGTCSDINRRAVLAASEVGLGRVGLADLTSILGLPPPPVQKSYQRHLKAIAKAIDTAAKDQMKEATQRLRDKAREKDPSIGPDDIVDVAVSFDGTWHKRGHSSNHGVGVVMSVDTGEVLDREVLSKVCNKCSARKGWDKEGDRYKKWKAGHVCHGSHKGSSGGMEAVTAQTMWRRAETHYRLRYKFMLSDGDSSSFESEEGIYGEGHKVYKMECVGHVGKRMYKALDNFRKNHSGQKLDDGKWVGHGKNRLRGTSDTQSIGRLCRLYRGAIRRNANRDALDNVEDKAKAVEKMRRAVLAVLYHSVMLSDNDVRHQYCPDNGWCEYKNKGKLDYNENHLDPVFLKYLLPIFTRLGSPDLLERCLPGLTQNQNESFNALIWKRCPKHLWRGSRVVRTAVNLAALSFNCGAENGRYRTFKHLDLRMGAHAIKAARRRDFIRISNAKYKASKVMKSIRELRRRAKKTREEAEEERDGGSYSTGAH
;
A
#
# COMPACT_ATOMS: atom_id res chain seq x y z
N MET A 1 -56.75 -11.98 10.39
CA MET A 1 -55.85 -12.16 11.57
C MET A 1 -54.40 -11.98 11.13
N PRO A 2 -53.69 -10.92 11.57
CA PRO A 2 -52.31 -10.69 11.14
C PRO A 2 -51.33 -11.53 11.97
N ARG A 3 -50.45 -12.27 11.27
CA ARG A 3 -49.37 -13.08 11.86
C ARG A 3 -48.28 -12.16 12.43
N LYS A 4 -47.93 -12.38 13.71
CA LYS A 4 -46.89 -11.67 14.46
C LYS A 4 -45.52 -11.82 13.78
N HIS A 5 -44.86 -10.69 13.49
CA HIS A 5 -43.44 -10.63 13.17
C HIS A 5 -42.61 -11.07 14.39
N GLN A 6 -41.91 -12.21 14.27
CA GLN A 6 -40.83 -12.56 15.20
C GLN A 6 -39.59 -11.72 14.86
N GLY A 7 -39.21 -10.85 15.80
CA GLY A 7 -38.02 -10.02 15.69
C GLY A 7 -36.74 -10.87 15.73
N PHE A 8 -35.89 -10.72 14.71
CA PHE A 8 -34.54 -11.26 14.70
C PHE A 8 -33.68 -10.54 15.75
N VAL A 9 -33.44 -11.19 16.88
CA VAL A 9 -32.44 -10.76 17.88
C VAL A 9 -31.05 -11.01 17.31
N LYS A 10 -30.41 -9.96 16.78
CA LYS A 10 -28.97 -10.00 16.46
C LYS A 10 -28.15 -10.12 17.75
N LYS A 11 -27.82 -11.35 18.16
CA LYS A 11 -26.73 -11.59 19.14
C LYS A 11 -25.41 -11.15 18.53
N ARG A 12 -24.97 -9.92 18.83
CA ARG A 12 -23.57 -9.49 18.60
C ARG A 12 -22.66 -10.32 19.50
N LYS A 13 -22.08 -11.41 18.98
CA LYS A 13 -20.89 -12.00 19.59
C LYS A 13 -19.72 -11.05 19.33
N GLY A 14 -19.46 -10.16 20.29
CA GLY A 14 -18.26 -9.33 20.29
C GLY A 14 -17.03 -10.21 20.50
N PHE A 15 -16.24 -10.41 19.45
CA PHE A 15 -14.91 -11.01 19.58
C PHE A 15 -13.99 -9.99 20.27
N ASN A 16 -13.85 -10.11 21.59
CA ASN A 16 -12.86 -9.38 22.36
C ASN A 16 -11.49 -10.04 22.17
N GLY A 17 -10.79 -9.66 21.10
CA GLY A 17 -9.35 -9.90 21.02
C GLY A 17 -8.66 -9.31 22.25
N THR A 18 -7.69 -10.03 22.81
CA THR A 18 -6.94 -9.68 24.02
C THR A 18 -6.30 -8.29 23.89
N ARG A 19 -7.01 -7.28 24.37
CA ARG A 19 -6.49 -5.95 24.67
C ARG A 19 -5.89 -5.98 26.06
N TRP A 20 -4.57 -5.83 26.11
CA TRP A 20 -3.79 -5.59 27.33
C TRP A 20 -3.99 -4.16 27.85
N ASP A 21 -5.23 -3.73 28.09
CA ASP A 21 -5.52 -2.43 28.69
C ASP A 21 -6.79 -2.54 29.54
N GLY A 22 -6.66 -2.68 30.86
CA GLY A 22 -7.76 -2.35 31.78
C GLY A 22 -8.05 -3.26 32.97
N VAL A 23 -7.16 -4.14 33.44
CA VAL A 23 -7.30 -4.65 34.81
C VAL A 23 -6.88 -3.54 35.75
N LYS A 24 -7.83 -2.69 36.16
CA LYS A 24 -7.73 -2.03 37.46
C LYS A 24 -7.53 -3.18 38.45
N ARG A 25 -6.46 -3.17 39.25
CA ARG A 25 -6.43 -3.91 40.51
C ARG A 25 -7.57 -3.35 41.36
N ALA A 26 -8.77 -3.88 41.17
CA ALA A 26 -9.79 -3.80 42.19
C ALA A 26 -9.22 -4.63 43.33
N LYS A 27 -8.95 -3.99 44.48
CA LYS A 27 -8.97 -4.73 45.74
C LYS A 27 -10.41 -5.22 45.87
N LYS A 28 -10.62 -6.47 45.46
CA LYS A 28 -11.82 -7.22 45.79
C LYS A 28 -11.34 -8.20 46.83
N ASP A 29 -11.70 -7.91 48.07
CA ASP A 29 -11.67 -8.92 49.09
C ASP A 29 -12.67 -10.03 48.69
N ASP A 30 -12.19 -11.25 48.85
CA ASP A 30 -12.88 -12.53 48.92
C ASP A 30 -13.17 -13.38 47.67
N ALA A 31 -12.96 -14.69 47.89
CA ALA A 31 -13.07 -15.89 47.05
C ALA A 31 -11.93 -16.22 46.06
N THR A 32 -11.08 -17.16 46.50
CA THR A 32 -10.10 -17.96 45.75
C THR A 32 -10.72 -18.73 44.58
N VAL A 33 -10.88 -18.10 43.41
CA VAL A 33 -11.04 -18.83 42.14
C VAL A 33 -9.64 -19.19 41.62
N PRO A 34 -9.28 -20.48 41.43
CA PRO A 34 -8.00 -20.85 40.86
C PRO A 34 -7.86 -20.21 39.48
N LEU A 35 -6.80 -19.42 39.28
CA LEU A 35 -6.45 -18.91 37.96
C LEU A 35 -6.27 -20.10 37.03
N GLN A 36 -7.21 -20.28 36.11
CA GLN A 36 -7.22 -21.38 35.17
C GLN A 36 -5.96 -21.30 34.29
N GLU A 37 -5.14 -22.36 34.28
CA GLU A 37 -3.92 -22.44 33.47
C GLU A 37 -4.26 -22.18 31.99
N THR A 38 -3.60 -21.18 31.41
CA THR A 38 -3.80 -20.82 30.01
C THR A 38 -3.34 -21.95 29.09
N ALA A 39 -3.91 -22.03 27.90
CA ALA A 39 -3.48 -23.00 26.89
C ALA A 39 -1.98 -22.89 26.55
N SER A 40 -1.37 -21.72 26.73
CA SER A 40 0.07 -21.53 26.50
C SER A 40 0.90 -22.11 27.63
N GLU A 41 0.54 -21.82 28.88
CA GLU A 41 1.20 -22.38 30.07
C GLU A 41 1.16 -23.90 30.06
N ARG A 42 -0.01 -24.48 29.76
CA ARG A 42 -0.17 -25.93 29.65
C ARG A 42 0.74 -26.56 28.61
N LYS A 43 0.82 -25.97 27.41
CA LYS A 43 1.70 -26.46 26.33
C LYS A 43 3.18 -26.38 26.71
N LEU A 44 3.61 -25.27 27.31
CA LEU A 44 5.00 -25.09 27.73
C LEU A 44 5.36 -26.04 28.88
N ARG A 45 4.46 -26.25 29.84
CA ARG A 45 4.64 -27.20 30.93
C ARG A 45 4.81 -28.63 30.41
N LEU A 46 3.97 -29.06 29.47
CA LEU A 46 4.06 -30.41 28.87
C LEU A 46 5.39 -30.63 28.14
N ASN A 47 5.91 -29.60 27.47
CA ASN A 47 7.14 -29.71 26.68
C ASN A 47 8.43 -29.50 27.50
N ASN A 48 8.34 -28.90 28.69
CA ASN A 48 9.49 -28.64 29.57
C ASN A 48 9.71 -29.75 30.62
N ALA A 49 9.17 -30.96 30.39
CA ALA A 49 9.43 -32.14 31.22
C ALA A 49 10.95 -32.50 31.26
N PRO A 50 11.45 -33.18 32.30
CA PRO A 50 12.84 -33.08 32.80
C PRO A 50 13.91 -33.81 31.95
N ALA A 51 13.68 -34.00 30.65
CA ALA A 51 14.66 -34.53 29.70
C ALA A 51 15.31 -33.45 28.82
N ALA A 52 14.86 -32.20 28.88
CA ALA A 52 15.59 -31.10 28.27
C ALA A 52 16.90 -30.92 29.06
N GLN A 53 18.04 -31.16 28.38
CA GLN A 53 19.38 -30.88 28.90
C GLN A 53 19.34 -29.62 29.75
N LYS A 54 19.85 -29.69 30.98
CA LYS A 54 20.10 -28.51 31.81
C LYS A 54 21.02 -27.59 30.99
N ILE A 55 20.44 -26.70 30.20
CA ILE A 55 21.14 -25.55 29.64
C ILE A 55 21.72 -24.88 30.88
N GLN A 56 23.05 -24.76 30.92
CA GLN A 56 23.72 -24.11 32.03
C GLN A 56 22.98 -22.81 32.32
N PRO A 57 22.52 -22.58 33.57
CA PRO A 57 21.92 -21.31 33.92
C PRO A 57 22.90 -20.22 33.52
N CYS A 58 22.40 -19.19 32.82
CA CYS A 58 23.16 -17.96 32.57
C CYS A 58 23.85 -17.58 33.88
N PRO A 59 25.17 -17.32 33.89
CA PRO A 59 25.91 -17.03 35.11
C PRO A 59 25.15 -16.00 35.92
N THR A 60 25.00 -16.31 37.20
CA THR A 60 24.22 -15.53 38.16
C THR A 60 24.60 -14.06 38.06
N HIS A 61 23.62 -13.18 38.27
CA HIS A 61 23.64 -11.72 38.11
C HIS A 61 24.76 -10.91 38.81
N LYS A 62 25.86 -11.52 39.28
CA LYS A 62 26.98 -10.85 39.95
C LYS A 62 28.18 -10.58 39.02
N GLU A 63 28.44 -11.41 38.02
CA GLU A 63 29.53 -11.17 37.06
C GLU A 63 28.98 -10.46 35.82
N THR A 64 29.52 -9.28 35.51
CA THR A 64 29.12 -8.49 34.33
C THR A 64 30.10 -8.61 33.17
N ARG A 65 31.31 -9.13 33.45
CA ARG A 65 32.39 -9.33 32.47
C ARG A 65 32.49 -10.81 32.12
N HIS A 66 32.40 -11.11 30.84
CA HIS A 66 32.50 -12.48 30.35
C HIS A 66 33.43 -12.56 29.14
N VAL A 67 33.99 -13.74 28.89
CA VAL A 67 34.66 -14.04 27.62
C VAL A 67 33.65 -13.86 26.49
N LEU A 68 34.13 -13.34 25.36
CA LEU A 68 33.27 -13.05 24.22
C LEU A 68 32.65 -14.35 23.64
N GLU A 69 31.32 -14.48 23.69
CA GLU A 69 30.60 -15.65 23.21
C GLU A 69 29.49 -15.27 22.23
N GLY A 70 29.35 -16.03 21.12
CA GLY A 70 28.34 -15.79 20.10
C GLY A 70 28.76 -14.77 19.04
N TYR A 71 27.77 -14.15 18.39
CA TYR A 71 28.00 -13.23 17.26
C TYR A 71 27.85 -11.77 17.68
N TYR A 72 28.72 -10.90 17.16
CA TYR A 72 28.69 -9.47 17.45
C TYR A 72 28.75 -8.63 16.17
N LEU A 73 28.07 -7.48 16.20
CA LEU A 73 28.22 -6.46 15.16
C LEU A 73 29.25 -5.44 15.63
N ILE A 74 30.42 -5.45 15.00
CA ILE A 74 31.56 -4.59 15.35
C ILE A 74 31.93 -3.73 14.14
N SER A 75 32.03 -2.42 14.36
CA SER A 75 32.57 -1.49 13.37
C SER A 75 34.02 -1.82 13.07
N GLY A 76 34.33 -2.17 11.81
CA GLY A 76 35.70 -2.47 11.36
C GLY A 76 36.72 -1.40 11.78
N PRO A 77 36.48 -0.10 11.51
CA PRO A 77 37.38 0.96 11.96
C PRO A 77 37.63 1.00 13.47
N LEU A 78 36.60 0.76 14.30
CA LEU A 78 36.76 0.76 15.76
C LEU A 78 37.56 -0.45 16.24
N LEU A 79 37.29 -1.63 15.65
CA LEU A 79 38.06 -2.83 15.94
C LEU A 79 39.53 -2.66 15.54
N THR A 80 39.79 -2.09 14.36
CA THR A 80 41.16 -1.82 13.90
C THR A 80 41.90 -0.83 14.80
N SER A 81 41.24 0.24 15.27
CA SER A 81 41.84 1.17 16.25
C SER A 81 42.16 0.45 17.56
N ALA A 82 41.18 -0.29 18.09
CA ALA A 82 41.33 -1.00 19.34
C ALA A 82 42.45 -2.04 19.31
N LEU A 83 42.60 -2.78 18.20
CA LEU A 83 43.68 -3.76 18.02
C LEU A 83 45.06 -3.10 17.93
N LYS A 84 45.17 -1.88 17.40
CA LYS A 84 46.44 -1.13 17.34
C LYS A 84 46.84 -0.57 18.70
N GLU A 85 45.86 -0.19 19.51
CA GLU A 85 46.06 0.44 20.82
C GLU A 85 46.19 -0.59 21.95
N ALA A 86 45.70 -1.82 21.75
CA ALA A 86 45.79 -2.87 22.74
C ALA A 86 47.24 -3.35 22.93
N HIS A 87 47.67 -3.40 24.19
CA HIS A 87 48.98 -3.92 24.56
C HIS A 87 49.02 -5.46 24.52
N VAL A 88 50.09 -6.03 23.96
CA VAL A 88 50.37 -7.47 23.98
C VAL A 88 51.84 -7.69 24.37
N CYS A 89 52.08 -8.36 25.49
CA CYS A 89 53.44 -8.75 25.89
C CYS A 89 54.05 -9.79 24.93
N PRO A 90 55.39 -9.91 24.86
CA PRO A 90 56.05 -11.01 24.16
C PRO A 90 55.50 -12.38 24.60
N GLY A 91 55.15 -13.23 23.63
CA GLY A 91 54.54 -14.55 23.90
C GLY A 91 53.08 -14.52 24.40
N GLY A 92 52.50 -13.33 24.62
CA GLY A 92 51.11 -13.15 25.02
C GLY A 92 50.14 -13.11 23.85
N HIS A 93 48.85 -13.07 24.18
CA HIS A 93 47.75 -12.87 23.22
C HIS A 93 46.64 -12.03 23.85
N LEU A 94 45.71 -11.53 23.04
CA LEU A 94 44.54 -10.79 23.51
C LEU A 94 43.39 -11.75 23.86
N ILE A 95 42.82 -11.55 25.04
CA ILE A 95 41.59 -12.20 25.52
C ILE A 95 40.46 -11.18 25.36
N PRO A 96 39.53 -11.37 24.41
CA PRO A 96 38.39 -10.49 24.24
C PRO A 96 37.32 -10.77 25.30
N LEU A 97 36.90 -9.73 26.00
CA LEU A 97 35.85 -9.76 27.01
C LEU A 97 34.72 -8.79 26.64
N GLU A 98 33.49 -9.05 27.08
CA GLU A 98 32.37 -8.10 27.05
C GLU A 98 32.00 -7.66 28.45
N ASP A 99 31.83 -6.34 28.66
CA ASP A 99 31.14 -5.79 29.83
C ASP A 99 29.66 -5.60 29.51
N THR A 100 28.86 -6.57 29.95
CA THR A 100 27.41 -6.60 29.69
C THR A 100 26.64 -5.49 30.41
N SER A 101 27.21 -4.90 31.46
CA SER A 101 26.59 -3.78 32.19
C SER A 101 26.54 -2.50 31.35
N GLN A 102 27.49 -2.35 30.42
CA GLN A 102 27.61 -1.22 29.51
C GLN A 102 27.02 -1.49 28.12
N ARG A 103 26.45 -2.68 27.91
CA ARG A 103 25.77 -3.05 26.67
C ARG A 103 24.45 -2.31 26.50
N HIS A 104 24.24 -1.77 25.31
CA HIS A 104 22.99 -1.12 24.95
C HIS A 104 22.46 -1.65 23.63
N GLY A 105 21.55 -2.62 23.70
CA GLY A 105 21.03 -3.27 22.51
C GLY A 105 22.14 -3.98 21.74
N LEU A 106 22.25 -3.68 20.44
CA LEU A 106 23.27 -4.24 19.55
C LEU A 106 24.65 -3.59 19.69
N ARG A 107 24.80 -2.58 20.56
CA ARG A 107 26.09 -1.97 20.86
C ARG A 107 26.65 -2.58 22.14
N SER A 108 27.77 -3.28 21.99
CA SER A 108 28.51 -3.89 23.09
C SER A 108 29.68 -3.00 23.52
N PHE A 109 30.12 -3.20 24.77
CA PHE A 109 31.34 -2.63 25.32
C PHE A 109 32.33 -3.79 25.46
N LEU A 110 33.41 -3.74 24.68
CA LEU A 110 34.39 -4.83 24.60
C LEU A 110 35.71 -4.39 25.23
N ILE A 111 36.42 -5.36 25.78
CA ILE A 111 37.72 -5.19 26.42
C ILE A 111 38.68 -6.19 25.79
N LEU A 112 39.84 -5.70 25.33
CA LEU A 112 40.94 -6.52 24.87
C LEU A 112 41.96 -6.59 26.02
N GLN A 113 42.08 -7.74 26.66
CA GLN A 113 42.97 -7.94 27.80
C GLN A 113 44.20 -8.75 27.39
N CYS A 114 45.41 -8.30 27.72
CA CYS A 114 46.62 -9.10 27.52
C CYS A 114 46.62 -10.33 28.44
N SER A 115 46.89 -11.52 27.90
CA SER A 115 46.91 -12.76 28.68
C SER A 115 48.01 -12.79 29.75
N VAL A 116 49.10 -12.03 29.57
CA VAL A 116 50.28 -11.99 30.45
C VAL A 116 50.15 -10.89 31.52
N CYS A 117 50.27 -9.62 31.14
CA CYS A 117 50.29 -8.50 32.09
C CYS A 117 48.90 -7.99 32.50
N LYS A 118 47.83 -8.56 31.93
CA LYS A 118 46.42 -8.15 32.18
C LYS A 118 46.08 -6.70 31.80
N ALA A 119 46.94 -6.00 31.05
CA ALA A 119 46.61 -4.69 30.52
C ALA A 119 45.34 -4.75 29.66
N GLU A 120 44.42 -3.81 29.90
CA GLU A 120 43.12 -3.75 29.24
C GLU A 120 43.03 -2.55 28.29
N HIS A 121 42.53 -2.79 27.09
CA HIS A 121 42.08 -1.74 26.19
C HIS A 121 40.60 -1.90 25.88
N SER A 122 39.78 -0.91 26.22
CA SER A 122 38.33 -0.99 26.07
C SER A 122 37.81 -0.13 24.92
N PHE A 123 36.81 -0.62 24.21
CA PHE A 123 36.17 0.11 23.11
C PHE A 123 34.69 -0.26 22.93
N LEU A 124 33.95 0.59 22.24
CA LEU A 124 32.55 0.33 21.86
C LEU A 124 32.48 -0.30 20.48
N THR A 125 31.55 -1.24 20.27
CA THR A 125 31.37 -1.86 18.94
C THR A 125 30.75 -0.93 17.89
N SER A 126 30.15 0.19 18.33
CA SER A 126 29.54 1.21 17.48
C SER A 126 29.57 2.57 18.16
N GLU A 127 29.80 3.62 17.38
CA GLU A 127 29.80 5.00 17.86
C GLU A 127 28.38 5.50 18.23
N ASN A 128 28.35 6.63 18.94
CA ASN A 128 27.16 7.46 19.06
C ASN A 128 27.08 8.42 17.87
N ILE A 129 25.88 8.63 17.34
CA ILE A 129 25.61 9.58 16.24
C ILE A 129 25.94 11.02 16.66
N PHE A 130 25.72 11.36 17.92
CA PHE A 130 26.01 12.70 18.45
C PHE A 130 27.02 12.61 19.60
N LYS A 131 28.06 13.46 19.55
CA LYS A 131 29.00 13.64 20.65
C LYS A 131 28.28 14.23 21.88
N GLY A 132 28.69 13.83 23.09
CA GLY A 132 28.17 14.36 24.37
C GLY A 132 26.76 13.92 24.80
N LYS A 133 26.05 13.08 24.04
CA LYS A 133 24.74 12.54 24.46
C LYS A 133 24.87 11.28 25.32
N ARG A 134 23.90 11.09 26.23
CA ARG A 134 23.82 9.92 27.11
C ARG A 134 24.01 8.59 26.34
N PRO A 135 24.84 7.66 26.86
CA PRO A 135 25.04 6.33 26.30
C PRO A 135 23.73 5.60 25.95
N GLY A 136 23.71 4.84 24.86
CA GLY A 136 22.56 4.03 24.44
C GLY A 136 21.35 4.80 23.88
N THR A 137 21.38 6.15 23.84
CA THR A 137 20.28 6.96 23.33
C THR A 137 20.37 7.31 21.84
N CYS A 138 21.58 7.20 21.28
CA CYS A 138 21.90 7.59 19.90
C CYS A 138 22.99 6.70 19.28
N SER A 139 23.13 5.45 19.71
CA SER A 139 24.04 4.49 19.06
C SER A 139 23.69 4.33 17.57
N ASP A 140 24.72 4.40 16.72
CA ASP A 140 24.57 4.25 15.27
C ASP A 140 23.96 2.88 14.91
N ILE A 141 24.56 1.77 15.36
CA ILE A 141 24.08 0.43 15.01
C ILE A 141 22.63 0.18 15.42
N ASN A 142 22.21 0.71 16.58
CA ASN A 142 20.84 0.62 17.03
C ASN A 142 19.89 1.46 16.16
N ARG A 143 20.31 2.64 15.70
CA ARG A 143 19.54 3.46 14.76
C ARG A 143 19.37 2.72 13.42
N ARG A 144 20.44 2.13 12.90
CA ARG A 144 20.43 1.34 11.66
C ARG A 144 19.53 0.13 11.77
N ALA A 145 19.60 -0.62 12.88
CA ALA A 145 18.77 -1.79 13.10
C ALA A 145 17.27 -1.45 13.16
N VAL A 146 16.90 -0.37 13.85
CA VAL A 146 15.49 0.09 13.91
C VAL A 146 15.02 0.62 12.56
N LEU A 147 15.89 1.29 11.80
CA LEU A 147 15.58 1.73 10.43
C LEU A 147 15.39 0.53 9.49
N ALA A 148 16.29 -0.45 9.54
CA ALA A 148 16.22 -1.68 8.76
C ALA A 148 14.91 -2.42 9.06
N ALA A 149 14.57 -2.61 10.34
CA ALA A 149 13.31 -3.22 10.75
C ALA A 149 12.10 -2.47 10.16
N SER A 150 12.11 -1.13 10.19
CA SER A 150 11.05 -0.30 9.63
C SER A 150 10.92 -0.43 8.10
N GLU A 151 12.04 -0.57 7.39
CA GLU A 151 12.09 -0.73 5.93
C GLU A 151 11.61 -2.10 5.44
N VAL A 152 11.76 -3.15 6.26
CA VAL A 152 11.28 -4.51 5.93
C VAL A 152 9.97 -4.88 6.61
N GLY A 153 9.37 -3.95 7.36
CA GLY A 153 8.10 -4.14 8.06
C GLY A 153 8.16 -4.96 9.34
N LEU A 154 9.36 -5.21 9.84
CA LEU A 154 9.59 -5.81 11.15
C LEU A 154 9.29 -4.78 12.25
N GLY A 155 8.66 -5.27 13.33
CA GLY A 155 8.60 -4.53 14.59
C GLY A 155 9.79 -4.90 15.48
N ARG A 156 9.85 -4.35 16.70
CA ARG A 156 10.86 -4.74 17.68
C ARG A 156 10.88 -6.26 17.93
N VAL A 157 9.71 -6.89 17.99
CA VAL A 157 9.58 -8.34 18.22
C VAL A 157 10.27 -9.11 17.11
N GLY A 158 9.92 -8.85 15.83
CA GLY A 158 10.59 -9.51 14.71
C GLY A 158 12.09 -9.19 14.60
N LEU A 159 12.53 -8.01 15.04
CA LEU A 159 13.95 -7.71 15.16
C LEU A 159 14.62 -8.53 16.27
N ALA A 160 13.93 -8.76 17.39
CA ALA A 160 14.43 -9.60 18.48
C ALA A 160 14.51 -11.08 18.06
N ASP A 161 13.51 -11.57 17.32
CA ASP A 161 13.55 -12.92 16.75
C ASP A 161 14.73 -13.05 15.80
N LEU A 162 14.94 -12.07 14.91
CA LEU A 162 16.07 -12.05 13.99
C LEU A 162 17.41 -12.10 14.73
N THR A 163 17.63 -11.25 15.73
CA THR A 163 18.89 -11.24 16.50
C THR A 163 19.07 -12.52 17.29
N SER A 164 17.99 -13.08 17.84
CA SER A 164 18.01 -14.34 18.60
C SER A 164 18.45 -15.51 17.73
N ILE A 165 17.88 -15.63 16.52
CA ILE A 165 18.24 -16.69 15.56
C ILE A 165 19.68 -16.54 15.08
N LEU A 166 20.15 -15.30 14.91
CA LEU A 166 21.54 -15.02 14.50
C LEU A 166 22.56 -15.16 15.64
N GLY A 167 22.12 -15.39 16.89
CA GLY A 167 23.01 -15.40 18.05
C GLY A 167 23.67 -14.05 18.34
N LEU A 168 23.00 -12.95 17.99
CA LEU A 168 23.44 -11.57 18.27
C LEU A 168 22.90 -11.08 19.63
N PRO A 169 23.53 -10.06 20.24
CA PRO A 169 22.93 -9.32 21.33
C PRO A 169 21.49 -8.85 21.02
N PRO A 170 20.62 -8.77 22.05
CA PRO A 170 19.23 -8.38 21.83
C PRO A 170 19.13 -6.94 21.29
N PRO A 171 18.08 -6.61 20.54
CA PRO A 171 17.89 -5.25 20.06
C PRO A 171 17.59 -4.30 21.22
N PRO A 172 17.62 -2.97 20.98
CA PRO A 172 17.26 -1.98 21.98
C PRO A 172 15.97 -2.34 22.74
N VAL A 173 16.01 -2.22 24.07
CA VAL A 173 14.82 -2.36 24.92
C VAL A 173 13.69 -1.44 24.45
N GLN A 174 12.43 -1.78 24.73
CA GLN A 174 11.26 -1.11 24.16
C GLN A 174 11.31 0.42 24.25
N LYS A 175 11.71 0.97 25.41
CA LYS A 175 11.86 2.43 25.61
C LYS A 175 12.90 3.05 24.67
N SER A 176 14.04 2.39 24.50
CA SER A 176 15.10 2.86 23.59
C SER A 176 14.69 2.68 22.12
N TYR A 177 14.10 1.54 21.75
CA TYR A 177 13.56 1.29 20.42
C TYR A 177 12.58 2.40 19.99
N GLN A 178 11.64 2.79 20.86
CA GLN A 178 10.67 3.86 20.57
C GLN A 178 11.35 5.23 20.39
N ARG A 179 12.43 5.51 21.12
CA ARG A 179 13.24 6.72 20.93
C ARG A 179 13.93 6.71 19.56
N HIS A 180 14.50 5.56 19.17
CA HIS A 180 15.09 5.40 17.85
C HIS A 180 14.05 5.58 16.74
N LEU A 181 12.90 4.91 16.86
CA LEU A 181 11.78 5.04 15.92
C LEU A 181 11.25 6.47 15.82
N LYS A 182 11.17 7.22 16.94
CA LYS A 182 10.70 8.62 16.92
C LYS A 182 11.61 9.52 16.08
N ALA A 183 12.93 9.42 16.26
CA ALA A 183 13.85 10.26 15.47
C ALA A 183 13.93 9.80 14.01
N ILE A 184 13.84 8.49 13.74
CA ILE A 184 13.69 7.94 12.37
C ILE A 184 12.44 8.50 11.70
N ALA A 185 11.29 8.45 12.38
CA ALA A 185 10.05 8.98 11.84
C ALA A 185 10.14 10.48 11.53
N LYS A 186 10.80 11.28 12.38
CA LYS A 186 11.03 12.72 12.13
C LYS A 186 11.90 12.93 10.89
N ALA A 187 13.07 12.30 10.84
CA ALA A 187 14.03 12.43 9.74
C ALA A 187 13.41 12.04 8.39
N ILE A 188 12.71 10.90 8.34
CA ILE A 188 12.03 10.42 7.14
C ILE A 188 10.86 11.32 6.73
N ASP A 189 10.16 11.93 7.69
CA ASP A 189 9.09 12.88 7.38
C ASP A 189 9.61 14.14 6.70
N THR A 190 10.71 14.70 7.20
CA THR A 190 11.41 15.81 6.56
C THR A 190 11.93 15.41 5.18
N ALA A 191 12.66 14.31 5.08
CA ALA A 191 13.21 13.82 3.82
C ALA A 191 12.14 13.62 2.73
N ALA A 192 11.00 13.06 3.08
CA ALA A 192 9.90 12.83 2.14
C ALA A 192 9.23 14.14 1.72
N LYS A 193 9.04 15.11 2.64
CA LYS A 193 8.49 16.43 2.31
C LYS A 193 9.40 17.21 1.38
N ASP A 194 10.70 17.23 1.65
CA ASP A 194 11.69 17.90 0.79
C ASP A 194 11.67 17.29 -0.63
N GLN A 195 11.65 15.96 -0.70
CA GLN A 195 11.58 15.26 -1.98
C GLN A 195 10.27 15.52 -2.75
N MET A 196 9.12 15.53 -2.07
CA MET A 196 7.83 15.85 -2.68
C MET A 196 7.77 17.31 -3.16
N LYS A 197 8.39 18.25 -2.42
CA LYS A 197 8.55 19.64 -2.86
C LYS A 197 9.37 19.73 -4.16
N GLU A 198 10.46 18.97 -4.26
CA GLU A 198 11.23 18.88 -5.51
C GLU A 198 10.44 18.23 -6.66
N ALA A 199 9.59 17.22 -6.38
CA ALA A 199 8.74 16.59 -7.39
C ALA A 199 7.67 17.55 -7.92
N THR A 200 7.06 18.34 -7.03
CA THR A 200 6.20 19.47 -7.39
C THR A 200 6.94 20.48 -8.28
N GLN A 201 8.18 20.84 -7.93
CA GLN A 201 8.96 21.79 -8.74
C GLN A 201 9.20 21.24 -10.15
N ARG A 202 9.63 19.97 -10.28
CA ARG A 202 9.79 19.33 -11.60
C ARG A 202 8.50 19.32 -12.42
N LEU A 203 7.35 19.17 -11.78
CA LEU A 203 6.06 19.24 -12.46
C LEU A 203 5.75 20.66 -12.94
N ARG A 204 6.06 21.69 -12.15
CA ARG A 204 5.94 23.09 -12.56
C ARG A 204 6.87 23.40 -13.73
N ASP A 205 8.12 22.95 -13.67
CA ASP A 205 9.11 23.16 -14.73
C ASP A 205 8.60 22.55 -16.05
N LYS A 206 8.08 21.32 -16.01
CA LYS A 206 7.45 20.65 -17.15
C LYS A 206 6.22 21.37 -17.69
N ALA A 207 5.45 22.04 -16.83
CA ALA A 207 4.33 22.87 -17.28
C ALA A 207 4.81 24.12 -18.01
N ARG A 208 5.87 24.77 -17.52
CA ARG A 208 6.50 25.94 -18.17
C ARG A 208 7.16 25.61 -19.49
N GLU A 209 7.74 24.42 -19.62
CA GLU A 209 8.27 23.94 -20.90
C GLU A 209 7.18 23.86 -21.98
N LYS A 210 5.93 23.56 -21.57
CA LYS A 210 4.78 23.51 -22.50
C LYS A 210 4.15 24.88 -22.73
N ASP A 211 4.12 25.71 -21.70
CA ASP A 211 3.57 27.05 -21.74
C ASP A 211 4.53 28.04 -21.05
N PRO A 212 5.42 28.68 -21.84
CA PRO A 212 6.38 29.64 -21.31
C PRO A 212 5.76 30.90 -20.69
N SER A 213 4.46 31.13 -20.86
CA SER A 213 3.77 32.27 -20.24
C SER A 213 3.55 32.10 -18.74
N ILE A 214 3.65 30.87 -18.22
CA ILE A 214 3.51 30.56 -16.80
C ILE A 214 4.68 31.14 -16.00
N GLY A 215 4.38 32.14 -15.16
CA GLY A 215 5.33 32.82 -14.31
C GLY A 215 5.84 32.01 -13.10
N PRO A 216 6.91 32.49 -12.44
CA PRO A 216 7.49 31.96 -11.20
C PRO A 216 6.48 31.56 -10.11
N ASP A 217 5.52 32.43 -9.85
CA ASP A 217 4.59 32.34 -8.72
C ASP A 217 3.17 31.90 -9.10
N ASP A 218 2.92 31.71 -10.39
CA ASP A 218 1.59 31.36 -10.90
C ASP A 218 1.14 30.01 -10.38
N ILE A 219 -0.16 29.89 -10.14
CA ILE A 219 -0.78 28.62 -9.79
C ILE A 219 -0.94 27.80 -11.07
N VAL A 220 -0.35 26.61 -11.09
CA VAL A 220 -0.38 25.73 -12.26
C VAL A 220 -1.48 24.69 -12.09
N ASP A 221 -2.42 24.66 -13.03
CA ASP A 221 -3.44 23.63 -13.13
C ASP A 221 -2.81 22.31 -13.61
N VAL A 222 -2.95 21.24 -12.83
CA VAL A 222 -2.34 19.93 -13.14
C VAL A 222 -3.30 18.77 -13.04
N ALA A 223 -2.98 17.71 -13.77
CA ALA A 223 -3.64 16.42 -13.68
C ALA A 223 -2.95 15.52 -12.66
N VAL A 224 -3.72 14.97 -11.74
CA VAL A 224 -3.24 14.06 -10.69
C VAL A 224 -4.09 12.81 -10.59
N SER A 225 -3.49 11.70 -10.16
CA SER A 225 -4.25 10.58 -9.62
C SER A 225 -4.33 10.69 -8.12
N PHE A 226 -5.49 10.34 -7.57
CA PHE A 226 -5.70 10.22 -6.14
C PHE A 226 -6.23 8.83 -5.81
N ASP A 227 -5.71 8.25 -4.74
CA ASP A 227 -6.14 6.94 -4.26
C ASP A 227 -6.03 6.84 -2.73
N GLY A 228 -7.08 6.28 -2.13
CA GLY A 228 -7.19 6.00 -0.72
C GLY A 228 -6.80 4.57 -0.39
N THR A 229 -6.05 4.36 0.70
CA THR A 229 -5.71 3.02 1.14
C THR A 229 -5.73 2.85 2.65
N TRP A 230 -6.16 1.67 3.11
CA TRP A 230 -6.40 1.39 4.53
C TRP A 230 -5.51 0.26 5.07
N HIS A 231 -5.11 0.41 6.34
CA HIS A 231 -4.26 -0.58 7.02
C HIS A 231 -4.95 -1.92 7.24
N LYS A 232 -6.28 -1.94 7.47
CA LYS A 232 -7.09 -3.17 7.44
C LYS A 232 -8.10 -3.10 6.30
N ARG A 233 -8.42 -4.25 5.69
CA ARG A 233 -9.51 -4.34 4.71
C ARG A 233 -10.87 -4.17 5.41
N GLY A 234 -11.81 -3.52 4.73
CA GLY A 234 -13.17 -3.27 5.23
C GLY A 234 -13.31 -2.00 6.08
N HIS A 235 -14.54 -1.71 6.51
CA HIS A 235 -14.92 -0.47 7.19
C HIS A 235 -14.36 -0.30 8.62
N SER A 236 -13.56 -1.24 9.13
CA SER A 236 -13.03 -1.27 10.49
C SER A 236 -11.60 -0.72 10.64
N SER A 237 -10.98 -0.23 9.56
CA SER A 237 -9.59 0.26 9.64
C SER A 237 -9.43 1.45 10.58
N ASN A 238 -8.34 1.47 11.37
CA ASN A 238 -8.01 2.59 12.26
C ASN A 238 -7.15 3.68 11.61
N HIS A 239 -6.58 3.36 10.45
CA HIS A 239 -5.66 4.21 9.71
C HIS A 239 -6.05 4.22 8.24
N GLY A 240 -6.08 5.41 7.66
CA GLY A 240 -6.30 5.68 6.24
C GLY A 240 -5.16 6.53 5.70
N VAL A 241 -4.82 6.32 4.44
CA VAL A 241 -3.77 7.06 3.73
C VAL A 241 -4.37 7.54 2.43
N GLY A 242 -4.27 8.84 2.16
CA GLY A 242 -4.53 9.42 0.84
C GLY A 242 -3.21 9.78 0.18
N VAL A 243 -3.10 9.57 -1.13
CA VAL A 243 -1.89 9.83 -1.90
C VAL A 243 -2.27 10.54 -3.19
N VAL A 244 -1.56 11.61 -3.51
CA VAL A 244 -1.65 12.32 -4.79
C VAL A 244 -0.39 12.06 -5.61
N MET A 245 -0.57 11.68 -6.86
CA MET A 245 0.51 11.44 -7.81
C MET A 245 0.30 12.26 -9.08
N SER A 246 1.37 12.81 -9.65
CA SER A 246 1.30 13.49 -10.94
C SER A 246 0.96 12.50 -12.04
N VAL A 247 0.01 12.85 -12.92
CA VAL A 247 -0.22 12.09 -14.16
C VAL A 247 0.96 12.23 -15.12
N ASP A 248 1.63 13.39 -15.14
CA ASP A 248 2.65 13.73 -16.12
C ASP A 248 4.06 13.25 -15.77
N THR A 249 4.42 13.22 -14.49
CA THR A 249 5.72 12.72 -14.03
C THR A 249 5.62 11.31 -13.42
N GLY A 250 4.43 10.90 -13.00
CA GLY A 250 4.22 9.67 -12.24
C GLY A 250 4.78 9.72 -10.83
N GLU A 251 5.25 10.87 -10.35
CA GLU A 251 5.81 11.03 -9.01
C GLU A 251 4.71 11.27 -7.97
N VAL A 252 4.93 10.81 -6.74
CA VAL A 252 4.13 11.19 -5.57
C VAL A 252 4.39 12.67 -5.27
N LEU A 253 3.34 13.48 -5.31
CA LEU A 253 3.40 14.92 -5.03
C LEU A 253 3.01 15.21 -3.59
N ASP A 254 2.06 14.44 -3.06
CA ASP A 254 1.56 14.67 -1.72
C ASP A 254 0.95 13.42 -1.08
N ARG A 255 0.84 13.43 0.24
CA ARG A 255 0.21 12.35 1.02
C ARG A 255 -0.38 12.87 2.32
N GLU A 256 -1.44 12.22 2.79
CA GLU A 256 -1.96 12.44 4.14
C GLU A 256 -2.24 11.11 4.87
N VAL A 257 -1.99 11.07 6.18
CA VAL A 257 -2.18 9.86 6.99
C VAL A 257 -3.10 10.18 8.16
N LEU A 258 -4.32 9.68 8.06
CA LEU A 258 -5.34 9.84 9.09
C LEU A 258 -5.39 8.66 10.05
N SER A 259 -5.83 8.94 11.28
CA SER A 259 -6.09 7.90 12.26
C SER A 259 -7.30 8.21 13.13
N LYS A 260 -8.07 7.17 13.46
CA LYS A 260 -9.11 7.23 14.51
C LYS A 260 -8.59 7.02 15.93
N VAL A 261 -7.33 6.57 16.06
CA VAL A 261 -6.80 6.09 17.33
C VAL A 261 -5.61 6.91 17.78
N CYS A 262 -5.62 7.27 19.05
CA CYS A 262 -4.46 7.80 19.74
C CYS A 262 -4.27 7.01 21.03
N ASN A 263 -3.17 6.27 21.14
CA ASN A 263 -2.88 5.48 22.34
C ASN A 263 -2.88 6.32 23.61
N LYS A 264 -2.42 7.58 23.54
CA LYS A 264 -2.43 8.49 24.69
C LYS A 264 -3.86 8.86 25.12
N CYS A 265 -4.78 9.07 24.17
CA CYS A 265 -6.20 9.26 24.47
C CYS A 265 -6.84 7.97 24.98
N SER A 266 -6.56 6.83 24.35
CA SER A 266 -7.11 5.52 24.75
C SER A 266 -6.74 5.16 26.19
N ALA A 267 -5.49 5.39 26.59
CA ALA A 267 -5.02 5.17 27.96
C ALA A 267 -5.73 6.07 29.01
N ARG A 268 -6.43 7.11 28.57
CA ARG A 268 -7.12 8.10 29.42
C ARG A 268 -8.63 8.11 29.18
N LYS A 269 -9.18 7.07 28.55
CA LYS A 269 -10.60 7.00 28.21
C LYS A 269 -11.50 7.06 29.45
N GLY A 270 -11.02 6.55 30.59
CA GLY A 270 -11.73 6.58 31.87
C GLY A 270 -11.33 7.72 32.80
N TRP A 271 -10.61 8.73 32.31
CA TRP A 271 -10.42 9.96 33.08
C TRP A 271 -11.71 10.78 33.02
N ASP A 272 -12.06 11.42 34.14
CA ASP A 272 -13.08 12.46 34.12
C ASP A 272 -12.64 13.58 33.18
N LYS A 273 -13.50 13.92 32.22
CA LYS A 273 -13.20 14.89 31.16
C LYS A 273 -13.36 16.33 31.64
N GLU A 274 -14.16 16.54 32.70
CA GLU A 274 -14.39 17.86 33.26
C GLU A 274 -13.38 18.24 34.34
N GLY A 275 -12.74 17.26 34.98
CA GLY A 275 -11.68 17.50 35.95
C GLY A 275 -10.43 18.18 35.38
N ASP A 276 -9.84 19.06 36.20
CA ASP A 276 -8.66 19.88 35.86
C ASP A 276 -7.48 19.06 35.34
N ARG A 277 -7.29 17.85 35.89
CA ARG A 277 -6.24 16.93 35.45
C ARG A 277 -6.35 16.58 33.96
N TYR A 278 -7.57 16.32 33.47
CA TYR A 278 -7.77 16.01 32.06
C TYR A 278 -7.66 17.26 31.20
N LYS A 279 -8.24 18.38 31.62
CA LYS A 279 -8.14 19.67 30.91
C LYS A 279 -6.68 20.10 30.72
N LYS A 280 -5.87 20.06 31.79
CA LYS A 280 -4.42 20.37 31.76
C LYS A 280 -3.65 19.42 30.83
N TRP A 281 -3.95 18.11 30.89
CA TRP A 281 -3.34 17.15 29.97
C TRP A 281 -3.76 17.39 28.50
N LYS A 282 -5.05 17.65 28.27
CA LYS A 282 -5.63 17.83 26.94
C LYS A 282 -5.07 19.08 26.26
N ALA A 283 -4.88 20.17 27.00
CA ALA A 283 -4.26 21.41 26.52
C ALA A 283 -2.84 21.16 25.98
N GLY A 284 -2.03 20.34 26.66
CA GLY A 284 -0.69 19.95 26.21
C GLY A 284 -0.63 18.76 25.24
N HIS A 285 -1.78 18.18 24.86
CA HIS A 285 -1.81 16.92 24.11
C HIS A 285 -1.95 17.10 22.60
N VAL A 286 -0.88 16.81 21.87
CA VAL A 286 -0.94 16.58 20.42
C VAL A 286 -1.60 15.23 20.12
N CYS A 287 -2.88 15.27 19.73
CA CYS A 287 -3.67 14.08 19.39
C CYS A 287 -3.18 13.45 18.10
N HIS A 288 -2.94 12.14 18.12
CA HIS A 288 -2.61 11.39 16.91
C HIS A 288 -3.84 10.76 16.22
N GLY A 289 -5.01 10.88 16.84
CA GLY A 289 -6.30 10.49 16.26
C GLY A 289 -6.87 11.68 15.48
N SER A 290 -6.34 11.90 14.28
CA SER A 290 -6.63 13.04 13.42
C SER A 290 -7.98 12.97 12.70
N HIS A 291 -8.72 11.87 12.81
CA HIS A 291 -10.01 11.69 12.14
C HIS A 291 -11.10 11.25 13.11
N LYS A 292 -12.27 11.89 12.98
CA LYS A 292 -13.52 11.48 13.63
C LYS A 292 -14.47 11.01 12.54
N GLY A 293 -15.12 9.86 12.74
CA GLY A 293 -16.09 9.30 11.79
C GLY A 293 -15.68 7.94 11.23
N SER A 294 -16.30 7.56 10.12
CA SER A 294 -16.11 6.26 9.48
C SER A 294 -14.73 6.15 8.82
N SER A 295 -14.29 4.92 8.56
CA SER A 295 -13.04 4.68 7.82
C SER A 295 -13.16 5.13 6.36
N GLY A 296 -14.35 5.02 5.75
CA GLY A 296 -14.58 5.47 4.37
C GLY A 296 -14.45 6.99 4.25
N GLY A 297 -14.98 7.75 5.21
CA GLY A 297 -14.86 9.21 5.21
C GLY A 297 -13.43 9.75 5.39
N MET A 298 -12.43 8.91 5.69
CA MET A 298 -11.04 9.36 5.69
C MET A 298 -10.57 9.78 4.29
N GLU A 299 -11.11 9.17 3.24
CA GLU A 299 -10.69 9.43 1.86
C GLU A 299 -10.94 10.89 1.48
N ALA A 300 -12.19 11.34 1.62
CA ALA A 300 -12.60 12.73 1.44
C ALA A 300 -11.77 13.72 2.28
N VAL A 301 -11.59 13.43 3.59
CA VAL A 301 -10.80 14.32 4.46
C VAL A 301 -9.33 14.40 4.02
N THR A 302 -8.73 13.28 3.59
CA THR A 302 -7.37 13.32 3.05
C THR A 302 -7.27 14.10 1.76
N ALA A 303 -8.23 13.95 0.84
CA ALA A 303 -8.24 14.66 -0.43
C ALA A 303 -8.40 16.17 -0.21
N GLN A 304 -9.41 16.59 0.56
CA GLN A 304 -9.59 18.01 0.92
C GLN A 304 -8.35 18.65 1.54
N THR A 305 -7.64 17.91 2.41
CA THR A 305 -6.40 18.39 3.03
C THR A 305 -5.30 18.62 2.00
N MET A 306 -5.15 17.68 1.06
CA MET A 306 -4.11 17.74 0.02
C MET A 306 -4.40 18.78 -1.05
N TRP A 307 -5.66 18.95 -1.45
CA TRP A 307 -6.05 19.98 -2.43
C TRP A 307 -5.77 21.38 -1.90
N ARG A 308 -6.17 21.70 -0.66
CA ARG A 308 -5.85 22.99 -0.04
C ARG A 308 -4.34 23.21 0.12
N ARG A 309 -3.61 22.15 0.46
CA ARG A 309 -2.15 22.19 0.60
C ARG A 309 -1.44 22.43 -0.74
N ALA A 310 -1.99 21.93 -1.84
CA ALA A 310 -1.42 22.11 -3.18
C ALA A 310 -1.32 23.60 -3.56
N GLU A 311 -2.40 24.34 -3.36
CA GLU A 311 -2.44 25.75 -3.73
C GLU A 311 -1.51 26.58 -2.83
N THR A 312 -1.63 26.37 -1.52
CA THR A 312 -0.93 27.16 -0.49
C THR A 312 0.56 26.86 -0.37
N HIS A 313 0.99 25.61 -0.54
CA HIS A 313 2.39 25.20 -0.31
C HIS A 313 3.16 24.88 -1.60
N TYR A 314 2.46 24.50 -2.67
CA TYR A 314 3.05 23.99 -3.89
C TYR A 314 2.77 24.86 -5.12
N ARG A 315 1.91 25.89 -4.99
CA ARG A 315 1.41 26.71 -6.12
C ARG A 315 0.83 25.82 -7.23
N LEU A 316 0.22 24.70 -6.86
CA LEU A 316 -0.43 23.79 -7.80
C LEU A 316 -1.92 23.80 -7.54
N ARG A 317 -2.72 23.67 -8.60
CA ARG A 317 -4.13 23.38 -8.50
C ARG A 317 -4.39 22.00 -9.11
N TYR A 318 -4.84 21.07 -8.29
CA TYR A 318 -5.21 19.72 -8.74
C TYR A 318 -6.57 19.78 -9.46
N LYS A 319 -6.56 20.26 -10.71
CA LYS A 319 -7.74 20.52 -11.51
C LYS A 319 -8.35 19.25 -12.09
N PHE A 320 -7.53 18.30 -12.52
CA PHE A 320 -8.01 17.05 -13.09
C PHE A 320 -7.65 15.87 -12.19
N MET A 321 -8.67 15.18 -11.66
CA MET A 321 -8.50 14.07 -10.73
C MET A 321 -8.81 12.74 -11.40
N LEU A 322 -7.80 11.92 -11.61
CA LEU A 322 -7.96 10.51 -11.96
C LEU A 322 -8.29 9.69 -10.71
N SER A 323 -9.51 9.15 -10.65
CA SER A 323 -9.93 8.25 -9.58
C SER A 323 -10.51 6.94 -10.13
N ASP A 324 -10.77 6.00 -9.22
CA ASP A 324 -11.66 4.88 -9.51
C ASP A 324 -13.14 5.31 -9.34
N GLY A 325 -14.07 4.40 -9.66
CA GLY A 325 -15.50 4.71 -9.67
C GLY A 325 -16.08 5.00 -8.30
N ASP A 326 -17.16 5.80 -8.26
CA ASP A 326 -17.86 6.26 -7.05
C ASP A 326 -16.90 6.70 -5.92
N SER A 327 -15.90 7.52 -6.27
CA SER A 327 -15.07 8.17 -5.27
C SER A 327 -15.88 9.27 -4.58
N SER A 328 -16.30 9.01 -3.34
CA SER A 328 -16.86 10.01 -2.42
C SER A 328 -15.93 11.20 -2.18
N SER A 329 -14.65 11.06 -2.53
CA SER A 329 -13.68 12.15 -2.48
C SER A 329 -14.06 13.23 -3.50
N PHE A 330 -14.39 12.86 -4.76
CA PHE A 330 -14.77 13.81 -5.80
C PHE A 330 -15.88 14.79 -5.38
N GLU A 331 -16.93 14.29 -4.73
CA GLU A 331 -18.03 15.12 -4.21
C GLU A 331 -17.54 16.08 -3.13
N SER A 332 -16.56 15.66 -2.32
CA SER A 332 -15.98 16.46 -1.26
C SER A 332 -15.02 17.55 -1.74
N GLU A 333 -14.62 17.52 -3.02
CA GLU A 333 -13.74 18.52 -3.63
C GLU A 333 -14.46 19.64 -4.37
N GLU A 334 -15.77 19.54 -4.53
CA GLU A 334 -16.57 20.59 -5.13
C GLU A 334 -16.42 21.91 -4.33
N GLY A 335 -16.05 22.98 -5.04
CA GLY A 335 -15.87 24.31 -4.45
C GLY A 335 -14.60 24.50 -3.60
N ILE A 336 -13.67 23.54 -3.51
CA ILE A 336 -12.45 23.70 -2.68
C ILE A 336 -11.63 24.94 -3.08
N TYR A 337 -11.54 25.24 -4.37
CA TYR A 337 -10.75 26.35 -4.90
C TYR A 337 -11.55 27.64 -5.11
N GLY A 338 -12.79 27.70 -4.59
CA GLY A 338 -13.69 28.85 -4.78
C GLY A 338 -14.42 28.86 -6.13
N GLU A 339 -15.15 29.95 -6.39
CA GLU A 339 -15.92 30.14 -7.62
C GLU A 339 -15.00 30.22 -8.85
N GLY A 340 -15.42 29.58 -9.95
CA GLY A 340 -14.65 29.55 -11.21
C GLY A 340 -13.55 28.48 -11.30
N HIS A 341 -13.24 27.76 -10.21
CA HIS A 341 -12.14 26.78 -10.18
C HIS A 341 -12.62 25.36 -9.86
N LYS A 342 -13.35 24.76 -10.81
CA LYS A 342 -13.91 23.41 -10.70
C LYS A 342 -12.84 22.30 -10.83
N VAL A 343 -12.98 21.25 -10.02
CA VAL A 343 -12.23 19.99 -10.17
C VAL A 343 -12.98 19.08 -11.15
N TYR A 344 -12.27 18.53 -12.13
CA TYR A 344 -12.80 17.64 -13.14
C TYR A 344 -12.37 16.20 -12.86
N LYS A 345 -13.35 15.30 -12.73
CA LYS A 345 -13.10 13.87 -12.57
C LYS A 345 -12.70 13.24 -13.90
N MET A 346 -11.62 12.46 -13.88
CA MET A 346 -11.24 11.53 -14.94
C MET A 346 -11.40 10.09 -14.44
N GLU A 347 -11.61 9.17 -15.38
CA GLU A 347 -11.94 7.78 -15.08
C GLU A 347 -10.81 6.84 -15.47
N CYS A 348 -10.42 5.98 -14.52
CA CYS A 348 -9.45 4.93 -14.81
C CYS A 348 -10.06 3.90 -15.77
N VAL A 349 -9.51 3.81 -16.99
CA VAL A 349 -9.99 2.88 -18.04
C VAL A 349 -9.98 1.42 -17.57
N GLY A 350 -9.03 1.07 -16.71
CA GLY A 350 -8.98 -0.25 -16.07
C GLY A 350 -10.21 -0.52 -15.18
N HIS A 351 -10.63 0.46 -14.39
CA HIS A 351 -11.80 0.38 -13.52
C HIS A 351 -13.10 0.40 -14.31
N VAL A 352 -13.22 1.24 -15.33
CA VAL A 352 -14.38 1.25 -16.23
C VAL A 352 -14.56 -0.10 -16.93
N GLY A 353 -13.45 -0.72 -17.37
CA GLY A 353 -13.49 -2.09 -17.87
C GLY A 353 -13.94 -3.14 -16.85
N LYS A 354 -13.60 -2.98 -15.56
CA LYS A 354 -14.11 -3.84 -14.48
C LYS A 354 -15.63 -3.62 -14.26
N ARG A 355 -16.15 -2.41 -14.45
CA ARG A 355 -17.60 -2.13 -14.39
C ARG A 355 -18.36 -2.85 -15.51
N MET A 356 -17.84 -2.83 -16.73
CA MET A 356 -18.41 -3.61 -17.86
C MET A 356 -18.47 -5.09 -17.51
N TYR A 357 -17.36 -5.65 -17.02
CA TYR A 357 -17.31 -7.04 -16.57
C TYR A 357 -18.37 -7.36 -15.52
N LYS A 358 -18.45 -6.54 -14.45
CA LYS A 358 -19.41 -6.75 -13.37
C LYS A 358 -20.86 -6.63 -13.86
N ALA A 359 -21.15 -5.70 -14.78
CA ALA A 359 -22.48 -5.53 -15.34
C ALA A 359 -22.91 -6.76 -16.16
N LEU A 360 -22.04 -7.28 -17.02
CA LEU A 360 -22.30 -8.49 -17.82
C LEU A 360 -22.42 -9.74 -16.94
N ASP A 361 -21.54 -9.91 -15.94
CA ASP A 361 -21.59 -11.04 -15.02
C ASP A 361 -22.83 -11.00 -14.12
N ASN A 362 -23.23 -9.82 -13.63
CA ASN A 362 -24.48 -9.65 -12.89
C ASN A 362 -25.70 -9.96 -13.78
N PHE A 363 -25.70 -9.51 -15.04
CA PHE A 363 -26.78 -9.86 -15.98
C PHE A 363 -26.87 -11.39 -16.14
N ARG A 364 -25.74 -12.07 -16.38
CA ARG A 364 -25.68 -13.53 -16.49
C ARG A 364 -26.21 -14.23 -15.24
N LYS A 365 -25.78 -13.79 -14.04
CA LYS A 365 -26.19 -14.37 -12.75
C LYS A 365 -27.67 -14.15 -12.45
N ASN A 366 -28.19 -12.95 -12.72
CA ASN A 366 -29.58 -12.62 -12.44
C ASN A 366 -30.56 -13.38 -13.37
N HIS A 367 -30.09 -13.86 -14.52
CA HIS A 367 -30.89 -14.57 -15.51
C HIS A 367 -30.46 -16.04 -15.70
N SER A 368 -29.64 -16.60 -14.80
CA SER A 368 -29.15 -17.98 -14.93
C SER A 368 -30.26 -19.02 -14.80
N GLY A 369 -31.37 -18.67 -14.13
CA GLY A 369 -32.55 -19.50 -13.92
C GLY A 369 -33.73 -19.19 -14.87
N GLN A 370 -33.53 -18.39 -15.91
CA GLN A 370 -34.59 -17.99 -16.83
C GLN A 370 -34.19 -18.19 -18.30
N LYS A 371 -35.19 -18.51 -19.13
CA LYS A 371 -35.07 -18.48 -20.59
C LYS A 371 -35.27 -17.05 -21.08
N LEU A 372 -34.51 -16.64 -22.09
CA LEU A 372 -34.73 -15.36 -22.77
C LEU A 372 -35.91 -15.48 -23.76
N ASP A 373 -36.23 -14.37 -24.43
CA ASP A 373 -37.31 -14.28 -25.43
C ASP A 373 -37.19 -15.34 -26.56
N ASP A 374 -35.99 -15.90 -26.79
CA ASP A 374 -35.74 -16.97 -27.76
C ASP A 374 -35.95 -18.39 -27.20
N GLY A 375 -36.48 -18.52 -25.99
CA GLY A 375 -36.73 -19.80 -25.32
C GLY A 375 -35.45 -20.51 -24.83
N LYS A 376 -34.28 -19.88 -24.95
CA LYS A 376 -32.98 -20.47 -24.57
C LYS A 376 -32.41 -19.85 -23.31
N TRP A 377 -31.64 -20.65 -22.56
CA TRP A 377 -30.95 -20.21 -21.36
C TRP A 377 -29.82 -19.22 -21.65
N VAL A 378 -29.52 -18.33 -20.71
CA VAL A 378 -28.49 -17.28 -20.89
C VAL A 378 -27.07 -17.84 -21.02
N GLY A 379 -26.75 -18.92 -20.31
CA GLY A 379 -25.40 -19.48 -20.21
C GLY A 379 -25.18 -20.84 -20.88
N HIS A 380 -26.22 -21.51 -21.37
CA HIS A 380 -26.12 -22.87 -21.92
C HIS A 380 -26.28 -22.90 -23.44
N GLY A 381 -25.29 -23.46 -24.15
CA GLY A 381 -25.32 -23.64 -25.60
C GLY A 381 -24.38 -22.71 -26.38
N LYS A 382 -24.18 -23.00 -27.67
CA LYS A 382 -23.39 -22.18 -28.60
C LYS A 382 -24.00 -20.77 -28.70
N ASN A 383 -23.17 -19.75 -28.95
CA ASN A 383 -23.60 -18.36 -29.12
C ASN A 383 -24.30 -17.69 -27.91
N ARG A 384 -24.10 -18.23 -26.70
CA ARG A 384 -24.66 -17.68 -25.46
C ARG A 384 -23.65 -16.86 -24.66
N LEU A 385 -24.14 -16.08 -23.70
CA LEU A 385 -23.32 -15.24 -22.82
C LEU A 385 -22.70 -16.10 -21.70
N ARG A 386 -21.48 -16.60 -21.96
CA ARG A 386 -20.79 -17.63 -21.19
C ARG A 386 -19.55 -17.13 -20.50
N GLY A 387 -19.33 -17.78 -19.34
CA GLY A 387 -18.41 -17.53 -18.23
C GLY A 387 -17.58 -16.27 -18.30
N THR A 388 -16.36 -16.25 -17.78
CA THR A 388 -15.72 -14.97 -17.47
C THR A 388 -14.28 -14.87 -17.97
N SER A 389 -13.67 -15.96 -18.43
CA SER A 389 -12.37 -15.97 -19.09
C SER A 389 -12.38 -15.15 -20.39
N ASP A 390 -11.22 -14.59 -20.76
CA ASP A 390 -11.08 -13.69 -21.93
C ASP A 390 -11.41 -14.36 -23.28
N THR A 391 -11.52 -15.69 -23.31
CA THR A 391 -11.90 -16.52 -24.46
C THR A 391 -13.40 -16.79 -24.55
N GLN A 392 -14.12 -16.65 -23.44
CA GLN A 392 -15.58 -16.75 -23.41
C GLN A 392 -16.22 -15.38 -23.65
N SER A 393 -17.53 -15.34 -23.90
CA SER A 393 -18.17 -14.15 -24.47
C SER A 393 -18.12 -12.93 -23.54
N ILE A 394 -18.28 -13.07 -22.21
CA ILE A 394 -18.14 -11.91 -21.30
C ILE A 394 -16.71 -11.36 -21.33
N GLY A 395 -15.71 -12.23 -21.18
CA GLY A 395 -14.32 -11.79 -21.18
C GLY A 395 -13.89 -11.18 -22.52
N ARG A 396 -14.33 -11.77 -23.65
CA ARG A 396 -14.14 -11.21 -25.01
C ARG A 396 -14.74 -9.82 -25.11
N LEU A 397 -16.01 -9.64 -24.75
CA LEU A 397 -16.70 -8.34 -24.79
C LEU A 397 -15.98 -7.31 -23.92
N CYS A 398 -15.58 -7.67 -22.70
CA CYS A 398 -14.85 -6.77 -21.80
C CYS A 398 -13.47 -6.36 -22.33
N ARG A 399 -12.77 -7.28 -23.00
CA ARG A 399 -11.50 -7.02 -23.66
C ARG A 399 -11.68 -6.08 -24.85
N LEU A 400 -12.67 -6.34 -25.70
CA LEU A 400 -12.99 -5.50 -26.86
C LEU A 400 -13.43 -4.10 -26.43
N TYR A 401 -14.30 -3.99 -25.43
CA TYR A 401 -14.75 -2.73 -24.85
C TYR A 401 -13.58 -1.88 -24.33
N ARG A 402 -12.69 -2.46 -23.51
CA ARG A 402 -11.47 -1.76 -23.06
C ARG A 402 -10.56 -1.37 -24.23
N GLY A 403 -10.49 -2.21 -25.26
CA GLY A 403 -9.76 -1.94 -26.49
C GLY A 403 -10.34 -0.75 -27.27
N ALA A 404 -11.66 -0.66 -27.37
CA ALA A 404 -12.37 0.43 -28.03
C ALA A 404 -12.06 1.78 -27.36
N ILE A 405 -12.13 1.84 -26.03
CA ILE A 405 -11.76 3.05 -25.28
C ILE A 405 -10.29 3.41 -25.50
N ARG A 406 -9.36 2.44 -25.33
CA ARG A 406 -7.92 2.73 -25.45
C ARG A 406 -7.48 3.16 -26.83
N ARG A 407 -8.05 2.56 -27.89
CA ARG A 407 -7.72 2.91 -29.29
C ARG A 407 -8.27 4.26 -29.72
N ASN A 408 -9.26 4.78 -29.00
CA ASN A 408 -9.85 6.09 -29.25
C ASN A 408 -9.51 7.10 -28.15
N ALA A 409 -8.53 6.81 -27.29
CA ALA A 409 -8.04 7.77 -26.31
C ALA A 409 -7.37 8.95 -27.04
N ASN A 410 -7.71 10.17 -26.64
CA ASN A 410 -7.21 11.39 -27.22
C ASN A 410 -7.07 12.45 -26.12
N ARG A 411 -5.86 12.64 -25.61
CA ARG A 411 -5.62 13.60 -24.52
C ARG A 411 -5.70 15.05 -25.01
N ASP A 412 -5.30 15.31 -26.25
CA ASP A 412 -5.14 16.65 -26.79
C ASP A 412 -6.51 17.25 -27.20
N ALA A 413 -7.51 16.40 -27.45
CA ALA A 413 -8.88 16.84 -27.72
C ALA A 413 -9.61 17.45 -26.51
N LEU A 414 -8.99 17.51 -25.33
CA LEU A 414 -9.65 18.07 -24.12
C LEU A 414 -9.69 19.60 -24.10
N ASP A 415 -8.81 20.25 -24.88
CA ASP A 415 -8.62 21.70 -24.82
C ASP A 415 -9.67 22.46 -25.65
N ASN A 416 -10.30 21.81 -26.63
CA ASN A 416 -11.36 22.36 -27.48
C ASN A 416 -12.67 21.57 -27.32
N VAL A 417 -13.77 22.27 -27.07
CA VAL A 417 -15.12 21.68 -26.91
C VAL A 417 -15.56 20.86 -28.13
N GLU A 418 -15.30 21.35 -29.33
CA GLU A 418 -15.72 20.69 -30.57
C GLU A 418 -14.92 19.40 -30.81
N ASP A 419 -13.59 19.47 -30.67
CA ASP A 419 -12.71 18.31 -30.81
C ASP A 419 -13.00 17.26 -29.75
N LYS A 420 -13.30 17.69 -28.52
CA LYS A 420 -13.74 16.81 -27.43
C LYS A 420 -15.02 16.07 -27.81
N ALA A 421 -16.04 16.78 -28.28
CA ALA A 421 -17.31 16.19 -28.68
C ALA A 421 -17.13 15.16 -29.82
N LYS A 422 -16.35 15.51 -30.85
CA LYS A 422 -16.01 14.60 -31.96
C LYS A 422 -15.26 13.36 -31.48
N ALA A 423 -14.29 13.52 -30.59
CA ALA A 423 -13.50 12.42 -30.04
C ALA A 423 -14.35 11.48 -29.15
N VAL A 424 -15.24 12.05 -28.33
CA VAL A 424 -16.18 11.30 -27.50
C VAL A 424 -17.16 10.52 -28.36
N GLU A 425 -17.74 11.13 -29.40
CA GLU A 425 -18.67 10.42 -30.29
C GLU A 425 -17.96 9.30 -31.06
N LYS A 426 -16.73 9.54 -31.55
CA LYS A 426 -15.91 8.49 -32.16
C LYS A 426 -15.68 7.31 -31.20
N MET A 427 -15.37 7.58 -29.93
CA MET A 427 -15.21 6.55 -28.90
C MET A 427 -16.53 5.81 -28.63
N ARG A 428 -17.66 6.53 -28.57
CA ARG A 428 -19.00 5.97 -28.37
C ARG A 428 -19.39 5.03 -29.50
N ARG A 429 -19.20 5.45 -30.76
CA ARG A 429 -19.40 4.60 -31.94
C ARG A 429 -18.56 3.33 -31.85
N ALA A 430 -17.29 3.45 -31.46
CA ALA A 430 -16.44 2.28 -31.28
C ALA A 430 -16.91 1.33 -30.16
N VAL A 431 -17.47 1.86 -29.07
CA VAL A 431 -18.09 1.04 -28.00
C VAL A 431 -19.34 0.32 -28.50
N LEU A 432 -20.22 1.00 -29.23
CA LEU A 432 -21.42 0.39 -29.82
C LEU A 432 -21.05 -0.64 -30.89
N ALA A 433 -20.01 -0.37 -31.69
CA ALA A 433 -19.48 -1.32 -32.66
C ALA A 433 -19.10 -2.66 -32.01
N VAL A 434 -18.55 -2.65 -30.79
CA VAL A 434 -18.25 -3.90 -30.06
C VAL A 434 -19.50 -4.74 -29.85
N LEU A 435 -20.62 -4.14 -29.43
CA LEU A 435 -21.86 -4.87 -29.19
C LEU A 435 -22.46 -5.38 -30.50
N TYR A 436 -22.72 -4.46 -31.45
CA TYR A 436 -23.39 -4.80 -32.71
C TYR A 436 -22.60 -5.81 -33.53
N HIS A 437 -21.28 -5.66 -33.59
CA HIS A 437 -20.41 -6.63 -34.27
C HIS A 437 -20.42 -8.00 -33.58
N SER A 438 -20.61 -8.05 -32.25
CA SER A 438 -20.60 -9.29 -31.47
C SER A 438 -21.91 -10.08 -31.52
N VAL A 439 -22.99 -9.54 -32.09
CA VAL A 439 -24.30 -10.19 -32.21
C VAL A 439 -24.57 -10.57 -33.67
N MET A 440 -25.02 -11.80 -33.93
CA MET A 440 -25.32 -12.27 -35.30
C MET A 440 -26.68 -11.80 -35.80
N LEU A 441 -26.80 -10.51 -36.11
CA LEU A 441 -27.98 -10.00 -36.81
C LEU A 441 -28.00 -10.48 -38.27
N SER A 442 -29.20 -10.70 -38.81
CA SER A 442 -29.40 -11.09 -40.21
C SER A 442 -29.07 -9.95 -41.18
N ASP A 443 -29.36 -8.72 -40.78
CA ASP A 443 -29.01 -7.51 -41.53
C ASP A 443 -27.57 -7.09 -41.21
N ASN A 444 -26.68 -7.25 -42.19
CA ASN A 444 -25.27 -6.91 -42.04
C ASN A 444 -25.03 -5.39 -41.99
N ASP A 445 -25.87 -4.58 -42.64
CA ASP A 445 -25.72 -3.12 -42.58
C ASP A 445 -26.04 -2.63 -41.18
N VAL A 446 -27.09 -3.16 -40.54
CA VAL A 446 -27.41 -2.89 -39.14
C VAL A 446 -26.33 -3.42 -38.19
N ARG A 447 -25.80 -4.62 -38.44
CA ARG A 447 -24.73 -5.22 -37.63
C ARG A 447 -23.44 -4.41 -37.67
N HIS A 448 -23.13 -3.81 -38.83
CA HIS A 448 -21.87 -3.12 -39.08
C HIS A 448 -22.00 -1.59 -39.11
N GLN A 449 -23.17 -1.02 -38.81
CA GLN A 449 -23.46 0.42 -38.85
C GLN A 449 -22.50 1.30 -38.02
N TYR A 450 -21.97 0.77 -36.91
CA TYR A 450 -21.04 1.47 -36.03
C TYR A 450 -19.57 1.11 -36.29
N CYS A 451 -19.30 0.14 -37.17
CA CYS A 451 -17.94 -0.30 -37.46
C CYS A 451 -17.13 0.85 -38.09
N PRO A 452 -15.88 1.07 -37.65
CA PRO A 452 -15.01 2.07 -38.25
C PRO A 452 -14.49 1.62 -39.62
N ASP A 453 -14.22 2.59 -40.50
CA ASP A 453 -13.65 2.39 -41.83
C ASP A 453 -12.12 2.34 -41.76
N ASN A 454 -11.59 1.40 -40.98
CA ASN A 454 -10.15 1.33 -40.66
C ASN A 454 -9.56 -0.08 -40.77
N GLY A 455 -10.18 -0.97 -41.53
CA GLY A 455 -9.71 -2.34 -41.67
C GLY A 455 -10.17 -3.30 -40.57
N TRP A 456 -10.77 -2.83 -39.47
CA TRP A 456 -11.18 -3.71 -38.36
C TRP A 456 -12.35 -4.65 -38.71
N CYS A 457 -13.24 -4.20 -39.59
CA CYS A 457 -14.45 -4.94 -39.96
C CYS A 457 -14.30 -5.54 -41.36
N GLU A 458 -14.25 -6.87 -41.43
CA GLU A 458 -14.09 -7.58 -42.71
C GLU A 458 -15.24 -7.29 -43.68
N TYR A 459 -16.49 -7.24 -43.20
CA TYR A 459 -17.65 -6.87 -44.03
C TYR A 459 -17.48 -5.49 -44.68
N LYS A 460 -17.07 -4.47 -43.92
CA LYS A 460 -16.82 -3.13 -44.48
C LYS A 460 -15.63 -3.11 -45.45
N ASN A 461 -14.66 -4.00 -45.29
CA ASN A 461 -13.50 -4.06 -46.18
C ASN A 461 -13.77 -4.83 -47.49
N LYS A 462 -14.49 -5.96 -47.40
CA LYS A 462 -14.60 -6.95 -48.48
C LYS A 462 -16.03 -7.13 -49.03
N GLY A 463 -17.04 -6.56 -48.36
CA GLY A 463 -18.46 -6.76 -48.68
C GLY A 463 -19.01 -8.16 -48.39
N LYS A 464 -18.18 -9.08 -47.86
CA LYS A 464 -18.54 -10.48 -47.58
C LYS A 464 -17.97 -10.92 -46.22
N LEU A 465 -18.64 -11.85 -45.55
CA LEU A 465 -18.25 -12.42 -44.25
C LEU A 465 -17.93 -13.91 -44.41
N ASP A 466 -16.82 -14.36 -43.82
CA ASP A 466 -16.54 -15.78 -43.62
C ASP A 466 -17.11 -16.22 -42.26
N TYR A 467 -18.08 -17.15 -42.27
CA TYR A 467 -18.87 -17.50 -41.09
C TYR A 467 -18.14 -18.50 -40.18
N ASN A 468 -17.18 -18.01 -39.38
CA ASN A 468 -16.44 -18.88 -38.45
C ASN A 468 -16.27 -18.35 -37.02
N GLU A 469 -17.09 -17.38 -36.59
CA GLU A 469 -16.80 -16.65 -35.35
C GLU A 469 -17.79 -16.81 -34.19
N ASN A 470 -17.23 -16.78 -32.97
CA ASN A 470 -17.87 -16.86 -31.65
C ASN A 470 -18.78 -15.66 -31.32
N HIS A 471 -19.89 -15.52 -32.01
CA HIS A 471 -20.87 -14.45 -31.84
C HIS A 471 -22.02 -14.82 -30.89
N LEU A 472 -22.77 -13.82 -30.44
CA LEU A 472 -23.97 -13.99 -29.63
C LEU A 472 -25.24 -14.07 -30.50
N ASP A 473 -26.25 -14.80 -30.03
CA ASP A 473 -27.57 -14.83 -30.65
C ASP A 473 -28.24 -13.43 -30.66
N PRO A 474 -29.07 -13.09 -31.68
CA PRO A 474 -29.74 -11.79 -31.82
C PRO A 474 -30.42 -11.26 -30.56
N VAL A 475 -31.02 -12.16 -29.78
CA VAL A 475 -31.77 -11.85 -28.56
C VAL A 475 -30.95 -11.00 -27.57
N PHE A 476 -29.62 -11.18 -27.54
CA PHE A 476 -28.74 -10.47 -26.62
C PHE A 476 -28.60 -8.97 -26.92
N LEU A 477 -28.88 -8.51 -28.14
CA LEU A 477 -28.81 -7.08 -28.46
C LEU A 477 -29.74 -6.28 -27.53
N LYS A 478 -31.00 -6.72 -27.41
CA LYS A 478 -32.02 -6.08 -26.55
C LYS A 478 -31.55 -5.95 -25.10
N TYR A 479 -30.97 -7.00 -24.53
CA TYR A 479 -30.58 -7.02 -23.12
C TYR A 479 -29.24 -6.34 -22.82
N LEU A 480 -28.29 -6.40 -23.75
CA LEU A 480 -26.95 -5.85 -23.55
C LEU A 480 -26.83 -4.39 -23.97
N LEU A 481 -27.68 -3.92 -24.89
CA LEU A 481 -27.69 -2.52 -25.34
C LEU A 481 -27.83 -1.52 -24.18
N PRO A 482 -28.74 -1.69 -23.19
CA PRO A 482 -28.79 -0.79 -22.04
C PRO A 482 -27.47 -0.71 -21.25
N ILE A 483 -26.73 -1.82 -21.14
CA ILE A 483 -25.43 -1.87 -20.48
C ILE A 483 -24.39 -1.08 -21.27
N PHE A 484 -24.32 -1.30 -22.59
CA PHE A 484 -23.38 -0.62 -23.49
C PHE A 484 -23.70 0.87 -23.64
N THR A 485 -24.97 1.26 -23.70
CA THR A 485 -25.39 2.66 -23.74
C THR A 485 -25.00 3.37 -22.45
N ARG A 486 -25.28 2.78 -21.28
CA ARG A 486 -24.90 3.37 -19.98
C ARG A 486 -23.38 3.46 -19.80
N LEU A 487 -22.65 2.42 -20.21
CA LEU A 487 -21.18 2.38 -20.13
C LEU A 487 -20.48 2.99 -21.37
N GLY A 488 -21.25 3.57 -22.27
CA GLY A 488 -20.82 4.33 -23.45
C GLY A 488 -21.49 5.70 -23.49
N SER A 489 -21.91 6.22 -22.33
CA SER A 489 -22.48 7.57 -22.25
C SER A 489 -21.39 8.61 -22.54
N PRO A 490 -21.74 9.73 -23.20
CA PRO A 490 -20.78 10.81 -23.45
C PRO A 490 -20.02 11.25 -22.20
N ASP A 491 -20.72 11.45 -21.06
CA ASP A 491 -20.11 11.87 -19.79
C ASP A 491 -19.08 10.86 -19.24
N LEU A 492 -19.29 9.56 -19.44
CA LEU A 492 -18.32 8.55 -19.00
C LEU A 492 -17.12 8.52 -19.93
N LEU A 493 -17.37 8.60 -21.25
CA LEU A 493 -16.34 8.50 -22.26
C LEU A 493 -15.46 9.74 -22.33
N GLU A 494 -16.00 10.94 -22.09
CA GLU A 494 -15.23 12.17 -21.91
C GLU A 494 -14.19 11.99 -20.79
N ARG A 495 -14.60 11.43 -19.64
CA ARG A 495 -13.71 11.15 -18.51
C ARG A 495 -12.70 10.05 -18.80
N CYS A 496 -12.96 9.18 -19.76
CA CYS A 496 -12.05 8.12 -20.22
C CYS A 496 -11.15 8.56 -21.38
N LEU A 497 -11.43 9.70 -22.02
CA LEU A 497 -10.76 10.21 -23.21
C LEU A 497 -9.23 10.30 -23.05
N PRO A 498 -8.68 10.72 -21.89
CA PRO A 498 -7.24 10.69 -21.64
C PRO A 498 -6.57 9.30 -21.71
N GLY A 499 -7.33 8.21 -21.59
CA GLY A 499 -6.79 6.84 -21.63
C GLY A 499 -6.01 6.40 -20.38
N LEU A 500 -6.15 7.13 -19.26
CA LEU A 500 -5.32 6.99 -18.07
C LEU A 500 -5.65 5.78 -17.17
N THR A 501 -4.70 5.38 -16.31
CA THR A 501 -4.86 4.27 -15.35
C THR A 501 -4.18 4.56 -14.01
N GLN A 502 -4.72 4.05 -12.92
CA GLN A 502 -4.16 4.17 -11.55
C GLN A 502 -3.21 3.01 -11.17
N ASN A 503 -2.61 2.32 -12.14
CA ASN A 503 -1.70 1.21 -11.85
C ASN A 503 -0.50 1.63 -10.97
N GLN A 504 -0.09 2.90 -11.07
CA GLN A 504 0.97 3.48 -10.25
C GLN A 504 0.54 3.58 -8.77
N ASN A 505 -0.69 4.01 -8.48
CA ASN A 505 -1.24 4.05 -7.13
C ASN A 505 -1.29 2.65 -6.50
N GLU A 506 -1.76 1.64 -7.24
CA GLU A 506 -1.76 0.25 -6.77
C GLU A 506 -0.34 -0.23 -6.42
N SER A 507 0.66 0.11 -7.27
CA SER A 507 2.06 -0.20 -7.02
C SER A 507 2.62 0.53 -5.79
N PHE A 508 2.23 1.79 -5.59
CA PHE A 508 2.64 2.59 -4.43
C PHE A 508 2.06 2.02 -3.14
N ASN A 509 0.76 1.72 -3.13
CA ASN A 509 0.08 1.12 -1.99
C ASN A 509 0.72 -0.20 -1.57
N ALA A 510 1.13 -1.03 -2.53
CA ALA A 510 1.86 -2.26 -2.23
C ALA A 510 3.19 -2.00 -1.48
N LEU A 511 3.92 -0.92 -1.81
CA LEU A 511 5.15 -0.54 -1.10
C LEU A 511 4.90 -0.07 0.33
N ILE A 512 3.79 0.64 0.60
CA ILE A 512 3.39 1.02 1.96
C ILE A 512 3.15 -0.24 2.79
N TRP A 513 2.31 -1.14 2.27
CA TRP A 513 1.85 -2.30 3.04
C TRP A 513 2.86 -3.43 3.11
N LYS A 514 3.89 -3.43 2.26
CA LYS A 514 5.11 -4.23 2.45
C LYS A 514 5.88 -3.80 3.72
N ARG A 515 5.95 -2.49 3.99
CA ARG A 515 6.62 -1.91 5.16
C ARG A 515 5.73 -1.87 6.40
N CYS A 516 4.43 -1.94 6.22
CA CYS A 516 3.46 -1.97 7.31
C CYS A 516 2.41 -3.06 7.05
N PRO A 517 2.74 -4.35 7.28
CA PRO A 517 1.85 -5.44 6.95
C PRO A 517 0.45 -5.29 7.57
N LYS A 518 -0.59 -5.51 6.76
CA LYS A 518 -2.00 -5.29 7.15
C LYS A 518 -2.50 -6.22 8.27
N HIS A 519 -1.88 -7.40 8.41
CA HIS A 519 -2.24 -8.38 9.43
C HIS A 519 -1.70 -8.02 10.82
N LEU A 520 -0.70 -7.13 10.92
CA LEU A 520 -0.14 -6.70 12.19
C LEU A 520 -0.72 -5.35 12.60
N TRP A 521 -1.15 -5.23 13.86
CA TRP A 521 -1.50 -3.91 14.38
C TRP A 521 -0.24 -3.02 14.48
N ARG A 522 -0.37 -1.77 14.05
CA ARG A 522 0.67 -0.75 14.04
C ARG A 522 0.06 0.58 14.42
N GLY A 523 0.80 1.39 15.18
CA GLY A 523 0.37 2.75 15.53
C GLY A 523 0.58 3.73 14.37
N SER A 524 -0.11 4.87 14.41
CA SER A 524 -0.10 5.89 13.34
C SER A 524 1.30 6.36 12.94
N ARG A 525 2.24 6.44 13.89
CA ARG A 525 3.65 6.79 13.59
C ARG A 525 4.29 5.80 12.63
N VAL A 526 4.10 4.50 12.85
CA VAL A 526 4.70 3.46 12.00
C VAL A 526 4.08 3.47 10.61
N VAL A 527 2.76 3.66 10.52
CA VAL A 527 2.06 3.84 9.24
C VAL A 527 2.63 5.05 8.50
N ARG A 528 2.77 6.19 9.18
CA ARG A 528 3.33 7.43 8.61
C ARG A 528 4.77 7.24 8.12
N THR A 529 5.61 6.56 8.90
CA THR A 529 6.98 6.19 8.50
C THR A 529 6.99 5.29 7.26
N ALA A 530 6.11 4.28 7.20
CA ALA A 530 6.01 3.38 6.05
C ALA A 530 5.59 4.10 4.77
N VAL A 531 4.64 5.03 4.86
CA VAL A 531 4.21 5.86 3.72
C VAL A 531 5.35 6.74 3.21
N ASN A 532 6.09 7.40 4.10
CA ASN A 532 7.20 8.26 3.70
C ASN A 532 8.39 7.46 3.12
N LEU A 533 8.71 6.29 3.68
CA LEU A 533 9.70 5.39 3.09
C LEU A 533 9.27 4.88 1.71
N ALA A 534 7.97 4.59 1.55
CA ALA A 534 7.42 4.25 0.25
C ALA A 534 7.60 5.40 -0.74
N ALA A 535 7.22 6.63 -0.38
CA ALA A 535 7.37 7.84 -1.22
C ALA A 535 8.81 8.04 -1.68
N LEU A 536 9.77 8.03 -0.74
CA LEU A 536 11.19 8.17 -1.04
C LEU A 536 11.68 7.10 -2.03
N SER A 537 11.36 5.83 -1.76
CA SER A 537 11.77 4.73 -2.64
C SER A 537 11.07 4.75 -4.00
N PHE A 538 9.83 5.24 -4.04
CA PHE A 538 9.03 5.27 -5.26
C PHE A 538 9.55 6.35 -6.22
N ASN A 539 9.71 7.58 -5.74
CA ASN A 539 10.15 8.72 -6.54
C ASN A 539 11.64 8.68 -6.85
N CYS A 540 12.50 8.42 -5.85
CA CYS A 540 13.96 8.55 -6.00
C CYS A 540 14.70 7.23 -6.23
N GLY A 541 14.03 6.09 -6.08
CA GLY A 541 14.72 4.79 -6.01
C GLY A 541 15.33 4.50 -4.64
N ALA A 542 15.95 3.33 -4.52
CA ALA A 542 16.52 2.81 -3.29
C ALA A 542 17.80 3.55 -2.88
N GLU A 543 18.67 3.91 -3.83
CA GLU A 543 19.92 4.61 -3.52
C GLU A 543 19.65 6.01 -2.98
N ASN A 544 19.02 6.87 -3.79
CA ASN A 544 18.76 8.25 -3.40
C ASN A 544 17.76 8.36 -2.23
N GLY A 545 16.72 7.50 -2.19
CA GLY A 545 15.77 7.49 -1.08
C GLY A 545 16.42 7.14 0.26
N ARG A 546 17.36 6.18 0.26
CA ARG A 546 18.15 5.86 1.46
C ARG A 546 19.15 6.95 1.76
N TYR A 547 19.88 7.45 0.78
CA TYR A 547 20.85 8.52 0.99
C TYR A 547 20.22 9.72 1.72
N ARG A 548 19.04 10.18 1.27
CA ARG A 548 18.26 11.23 1.95
C ARG A 548 17.94 10.85 3.40
N THR A 549 17.43 9.64 3.62
CA THR A 549 17.11 9.15 4.97
C THR A 549 18.33 9.12 5.89
N PHE A 550 19.47 8.65 5.40
CA PHE A 550 20.73 8.59 6.13
C PHE A 550 21.25 10.01 6.44
N LYS A 551 21.20 10.93 5.47
CA LYS A 551 21.56 12.34 5.65
C LYS A 551 20.76 13.00 6.78
N HIS A 552 19.43 12.89 6.78
CA HIS A 552 18.60 13.48 7.85
C HIS A 552 18.69 12.75 9.20
N LEU A 553 19.36 11.59 9.25
CA LEU A 553 19.66 10.87 10.48
C LEU A 553 21.06 11.16 11.00
N ASP A 554 21.83 12.02 10.33
CA ASP A 554 23.24 12.28 10.59
C ASP A 554 24.07 10.98 10.51
N LEU A 555 23.71 10.11 9.57
CA LEU A 555 24.38 8.84 9.32
C LEU A 555 25.05 8.83 7.96
N ARG A 556 26.27 8.29 7.91
CA ARG A 556 26.92 7.96 6.63
C ARG A 556 26.35 6.67 6.05
N MET A 557 26.00 6.70 4.76
CA MET A 557 25.68 5.50 3.99
C MET A 557 26.98 4.81 3.56
N GLY A 558 27.25 3.63 4.08
CA GLY A 558 28.47 2.88 3.77
C GLY A 558 28.46 2.23 2.37
N ALA A 559 29.64 1.86 1.86
CA ALA A 559 29.81 1.30 0.51
C ALA A 559 28.93 0.07 0.22
N HIS A 560 28.80 -0.85 1.18
CA HIS A 560 27.91 -2.01 1.04
C HIS A 560 26.44 -1.61 0.90
N ALA A 561 25.98 -0.60 1.64
CA ALA A 561 24.61 -0.10 1.55
C ALA A 561 24.36 0.59 0.19
N ILE A 562 25.33 1.36 -0.31
CA ILE A 562 25.30 1.98 -1.65
C ILE A 562 25.21 0.90 -2.73
N LYS A 563 26.12 -0.09 -2.73
CA LYS A 563 26.15 -1.19 -3.71
C LYS A 563 24.83 -1.97 -3.73
N ALA A 564 24.29 -2.30 -2.55
CA ALA A 564 23.02 -3.01 -2.43
C ALA A 564 21.81 -2.16 -2.88
N ALA A 565 21.86 -0.84 -2.70
CA ALA A 565 20.82 0.07 -3.16
C ALA A 565 20.84 0.23 -4.68
N ARG A 566 22.02 0.47 -5.28
CA ARG A 566 22.24 0.49 -6.74
C ARG A 566 21.75 -0.77 -7.41
N ARG A 567 22.08 -1.94 -6.86
CA ARG A 567 21.63 -3.23 -7.40
C ARG A 567 20.11 -3.34 -7.39
N ARG A 568 19.44 -2.83 -6.35
CA ARG A 568 17.96 -2.83 -6.26
C ARG A 568 17.35 -1.92 -7.34
N ASP A 569 17.92 -0.75 -7.58
CA ASP A 569 17.44 0.16 -8.63
C ASP A 569 17.69 -0.39 -10.03
N PHE A 570 18.85 -0.99 -10.28
CA PHE A 570 19.12 -1.73 -11.51
C PHE A 570 18.08 -2.83 -11.77
N ILE A 571 17.79 -3.66 -10.76
CA ILE A 571 16.77 -4.72 -10.86
C ILE A 571 15.38 -4.12 -11.11
N ARG A 572 15.03 -3.00 -10.47
CA ARG A 572 13.74 -2.31 -10.69
C ARG A 572 13.60 -1.89 -12.15
N ILE A 573 14.62 -1.25 -12.73
CA ILE A 573 14.62 -0.80 -14.13
C ILE A 573 14.59 -2.00 -15.09
N SER A 574 15.45 -2.99 -14.86
CA SER A 574 15.50 -4.21 -15.68
C SER A 574 14.15 -4.93 -15.70
N ASN A 575 13.53 -5.12 -14.54
CA ASN A 575 12.21 -5.73 -14.44
C ASN A 575 11.12 -4.89 -15.11
N ALA A 576 11.19 -3.56 -15.04
CA ALA A 576 10.24 -2.68 -15.71
C ALA A 576 10.36 -2.82 -17.24
N LYS A 577 11.58 -2.76 -17.78
CA LYS A 577 11.86 -2.97 -19.22
C LYS A 577 11.40 -4.35 -19.69
N TYR A 578 11.77 -5.40 -18.97
CA TYR A 578 11.36 -6.77 -19.25
C TYR A 578 9.83 -6.92 -19.27
N LYS A 579 9.14 -6.39 -18.25
CA LYS A 579 7.67 -6.44 -18.14
C LYS A 579 6.95 -5.59 -19.19
N ALA A 580 7.61 -4.59 -19.78
CA ALA A 580 7.06 -3.71 -20.80
C ALA A 580 7.17 -4.31 -22.22
N SER A 581 8.07 -5.28 -22.44
CA SER A 581 8.27 -5.94 -23.73
C SER A 581 6.99 -6.61 -24.25
N LYS A 582 6.79 -6.59 -25.57
CA LYS A 582 5.61 -7.18 -26.25
C LYS A 582 5.49 -8.68 -25.96
N VAL A 583 6.61 -9.40 -26.05
CA VAL A 583 6.70 -10.84 -25.76
C VAL A 583 6.22 -11.14 -24.34
N MET A 584 6.72 -10.42 -23.33
CA MET A 584 6.30 -10.66 -21.95
C MET A 584 4.88 -10.23 -21.63
N LYS A 585 4.35 -9.20 -22.32
CA LYS A 585 2.92 -8.86 -22.24
C LYS A 585 2.08 -10.03 -22.76
N SER A 586 2.43 -10.59 -23.92
CA SER A 586 1.74 -11.75 -24.50
C SER A 586 1.81 -12.98 -23.60
N ILE A 587 3.00 -13.35 -23.11
CA ILE A 587 3.18 -14.48 -22.18
C ILE A 587 2.35 -14.29 -20.91
N ARG A 588 2.29 -13.07 -20.35
CA ARG A 588 1.49 -12.79 -19.15
C ARG A 588 0.00 -12.91 -19.42
N GLU A 589 -0.46 -12.47 -20.58
CA GLU A 589 -1.86 -12.66 -21.00
C GLU A 589 -2.19 -14.14 -21.11
N LEU A 590 -1.36 -14.94 -21.78
CA LEU A 590 -1.56 -16.39 -21.90
C LEU A 590 -1.59 -17.08 -20.53
N ARG A 591 -0.63 -16.79 -19.64
CA ARG A 591 -0.60 -17.34 -18.28
C ARG A 591 -1.82 -16.95 -17.46
N ARG A 592 -2.27 -15.69 -17.56
CA ARG A 592 -3.48 -15.22 -16.86
C ARG A 592 -4.72 -15.92 -17.38
N ARG A 593 -4.83 -16.12 -18.71
CA ARG A 593 -5.94 -16.86 -19.34
C ARG A 593 -5.97 -18.31 -18.85
N ALA A 594 -4.84 -19.03 -18.95
CA ALA A 594 -4.73 -20.40 -18.48
C ALA A 594 -5.08 -20.55 -17.00
N LYS A 595 -4.57 -19.65 -16.15
CA LYS A 595 -4.91 -19.63 -14.72
C LYS A 595 -6.41 -19.43 -14.49
N LYS A 596 -7.01 -18.46 -15.18
CA LYS A 596 -8.44 -18.15 -15.00
C LYS A 596 -9.34 -19.30 -15.47
N THR A 597 -9.04 -19.90 -16.62
CA THR A 597 -9.78 -21.08 -17.11
C THR A 597 -9.67 -22.24 -16.12
N ARG A 598 -8.50 -22.44 -15.50
CA ARG A 598 -8.34 -23.46 -14.46
C ARG A 598 -9.15 -23.15 -13.20
N GLU A 599 -9.10 -21.91 -12.70
CA GLU A 599 -9.89 -21.49 -11.52
C GLU A 599 -11.40 -21.62 -11.79
N GLU A 600 -11.88 -21.30 -13.00
CA GLU A 600 -13.29 -21.50 -13.38
C GLU A 600 -13.68 -22.98 -13.39
N ALA A 601 -12.84 -23.86 -13.94
CA ALA A 601 -13.08 -25.30 -13.94
C ALA A 601 -13.01 -25.91 -12.52
N GLU A 602 -12.22 -25.32 -11.62
CA GLU A 602 -12.20 -25.66 -10.19
C GLU A 602 -13.50 -25.19 -9.52
N GLU A 603 -13.92 -23.93 -9.70
CA GLU A 603 -15.18 -23.40 -9.15
C GLU A 603 -16.42 -24.16 -9.64
N GLU A 604 -16.45 -24.58 -10.91
CA GLU A 604 -17.53 -25.40 -11.47
C GLU A 604 -17.56 -26.81 -10.87
N ARG A 605 -16.40 -27.39 -10.56
CA ARG A 605 -16.30 -28.72 -9.92
C ARG A 605 -16.64 -28.68 -8.43
N ASP A 606 -16.20 -27.64 -7.72
CA ASP A 606 -16.35 -27.53 -6.27
C ASP A 606 -17.81 -27.24 -5.85
N GLY A 607 -18.65 -26.78 -6.80
CA GLY A 607 -19.97 -26.23 -6.50
C GLY A 607 -19.85 -24.97 -5.63
N GLY A 608 -20.91 -24.16 -5.53
CA GLY A 608 -20.89 -22.93 -4.74
C GLY A 608 -20.79 -23.16 -3.23
N SER A 609 -19.67 -23.66 -2.73
CA SER A 609 -19.49 -24.11 -1.33
C SER A 609 -19.05 -23.01 -0.38
N TYR A 610 -18.71 -21.80 -0.86
CA TYR A 610 -18.27 -20.72 0.02
C TYR A 610 -18.64 -19.33 -0.51
N SER A 611 -19.59 -18.66 0.16
CA SER A 611 -19.75 -17.21 0.02
C SER A 611 -18.80 -16.52 0.99
N THR A 612 -17.78 -15.82 0.47
CA THR A 612 -16.92 -14.97 1.30
C THR A 612 -17.76 -13.83 1.89
N GLY A 613 -18.11 -13.93 3.17
CA GLY A 613 -18.80 -12.86 3.91
C GLY A 613 -19.88 -13.30 4.91
N ALA A 614 -20.23 -14.58 4.97
CA ALA A 614 -21.09 -15.10 6.04
C ALA A 614 -20.23 -15.47 7.26
N HIS A 615 -19.94 -14.48 8.13
CA HIS A 615 -19.80 -14.61 9.59
C HIS A 615 -19.61 -13.25 10.26
#